data_AF-A0A7H0HZ65-F1
#
_entry.id   AF-A0A7H0HZ65-F1
#
_cell.length_a   1.000
_cell.length_b   1.000
_cell.length_c   1.000
_cell.angle_alpha   90.00
_cell.angle_beta   90.00
_cell.angle_gamma   90.00
#
_symmetry.space_group_name_H-M   'P 1'
#
loop_
_entity.id
_entity.type
_entity.pdbx_description
1 polymer ?
#
loop_
_entity_poly.entity_id
_entity_poly.type
_entity_poly.pdbx_seq_one_letter_code
_entity_poly.pdbx_strand_id
1 'polypeptide(L)'
;MALSRSSDTRLSVSVMTHPDRLADAARVQRALGPHADVRLAVDPVPDGPRTALRSARLAFAQASGRNATHHLVLQDDVEVPDGLVDSVLQAIGTHPDAVLSHFVEWGSRTAVLARWAALTGASAVPVINPYVPTVALSLPTGLAVRLGRFLDEEARDGEADDQAVLRFVRTTGTRALVTVPNLVEHLDLPSITGNSGHGARRSAGWGATLPPGFDATVLEVPRLMPFFAWNTGTALVLDTADDVPATQRPALECLVEWGADEERLRRVFTGAVEATSAGRDLFGIVPEEQFHAAWLTAVAMGAVQRSQWPESVADLAVALKAPDGPAAAALATLIPGALRVFADVDALLRHRDDLVSIVSAGMVWGAGNLRVPALPPA
;
A
#
# COMPACT_ATOMS: atom_id res chain seq x y z
N MET A 1 17.76 9.89 27.12
CA MET A 1 16.46 9.93 27.82
C MET A 1 15.70 8.70 27.41
N ALA A 2 15.47 7.78 28.35
CA ALA A 2 14.71 6.56 28.08
C ALA A 2 13.24 6.93 27.81
N LEU A 3 12.74 6.55 26.64
CA LEU A 3 11.33 6.63 26.31
C LEU A 3 10.55 5.81 27.33
N SER A 4 9.65 6.48 28.07
CA SER A 4 8.62 5.81 28.85
C SER A 4 7.86 4.88 27.90
N ARG A 5 7.97 3.56 28.09
CA ARG A 5 7.10 2.59 27.42
C ARG A 5 5.66 2.98 27.76
N SER A 6 4.83 3.28 26.76
CA SER A 6 3.38 3.43 26.93
C SER A 6 2.82 2.14 27.53
N SER A 7 2.66 2.10 28.84
CA SER A 7 2.21 0.93 29.59
C SER A 7 0.69 0.74 29.58
N ASP A 8 -0.06 1.42 28.69
CA ASP A 8 -1.53 1.38 28.66
C ASP A 8 -2.13 1.16 27.26
N THR A 9 -1.31 0.93 26.22
CA THR A 9 -1.84 0.54 24.90
C THR A 9 -2.37 -0.89 24.96
N ARG A 10 -3.67 -1.08 24.69
CA ARG A 10 -4.35 -2.38 24.73
C ARG A 10 -5.13 -2.58 23.44
N LEU A 11 -4.97 -3.76 22.84
CA LEU A 11 -5.57 -4.08 21.54
C LEU A 11 -6.69 -5.11 21.68
N SER A 12 -7.81 -4.83 21.04
CA SER A 12 -8.84 -5.83 20.75
C SER A 12 -8.84 -6.14 19.27
N VAL A 13 -9.20 -7.38 18.89
CA VAL A 13 -9.14 -7.80 17.48
C VAL A 13 -10.46 -8.40 17.02
N SER A 14 -10.85 -8.08 15.78
CA SER A 14 -11.94 -8.74 15.08
C SER A 14 -11.49 -9.22 13.69
N VAL A 15 -11.97 -10.37 13.26
CA VAL A 15 -11.75 -10.89 11.90
C VAL A 15 -13.09 -10.89 11.17
N MET A 16 -13.22 -10.08 10.13
CA MET A 16 -14.42 -10.07 9.28
C MET A 16 -14.36 -11.21 8.26
N THR A 17 -15.48 -11.89 8.05
CA THR A 17 -15.53 -13.05 7.15
C THR A 17 -16.94 -13.32 6.62
N HIS A 18 -17.01 -13.97 5.46
CA HIS A 18 -18.24 -14.60 4.97
C HIS A 18 -18.29 -16.06 5.46
N PRO A 19 -19.47 -16.66 5.69
CA PRO A 19 -19.58 -18.07 6.06
C PRO A 19 -18.76 -19.06 5.20
N ASP A 20 -18.69 -18.82 3.89
CA ASP A 20 -17.89 -19.65 2.96
C ASP A 20 -16.38 -19.66 3.25
N ARG A 21 -15.88 -18.69 4.03
CA ARG A 21 -14.46 -18.50 4.36
C ARG A 21 -14.16 -18.63 5.85
N LEU A 22 -15.04 -19.27 6.61
CA LEU A 22 -14.83 -19.53 8.04
C LEU A 22 -13.52 -20.27 8.34
N ALA A 23 -13.08 -21.16 7.44
CA ALA A 23 -11.81 -21.86 7.59
C ALA A 23 -10.61 -20.90 7.51
N ASP A 24 -10.66 -19.91 6.62
CA ASP A 24 -9.65 -18.87 6.48
C ASP A 24 -9.63 -17.94 7.70
N ALA A 25 -10.81 -17.50 8.16
CA ALA A 25 -10.93 -16.69 9.37
C ALA A 25 -10.41 -17.42 10.62
N ALA A 26 -10.68 -18.72 10.73
CA ALA A 26 -10.15 -19.55 11.81
C ALA A 26 -8.63 -19.74 11.72
N ARG A 27 -8.05 -19.76 10.52
CA ARG A 27 -6.58 -19.75 10.31
C ARG A 27 -5.99 -18.45 10.84
N VAL A 28 -6.56 -17.30 10.49
CA VAL A 28 -6.14 -15.98 10.99
C VAL A 28 -6.22 -15.93 12.52
N GLN A 29 -7.34 -16.38 13.11
CA GLN A 29 -7.51 -16.42 14.55
C GLN A 29 -6.46 -17.30 15.25
N ARG A 30 -6.15 -18.48 14.70
CA ARG A 30 -5.10 -19.36 15.26
C ARG A 30 -3.72 -18.72 15.18
N ALA A 31 -3.40 -18.04 14.08
CA ALA A 31 -2.11 -17.38 13.88
C ALA A 31 -1.88 -16.22 14.87
N LEU A 32 -2.93 -15.51 15.28
CA LEU A 32 -2.85 -14.46 16.30
C LEU A 32 -2.60 -14.99 17.72
N GLY A 33 -2.79 -16.29 17.93
CA GLY A 33 -2.57 -16.96 19.21
C GLY A 33 -3.63 -16.64 20.29
N PRO A 34 -3.54 -17.31 21.46
CA PRO A 34 -4.55 -17.24 22.52
C PRO A 34 -4.53 -15.91 23.30
N HIS A 35 -3.52 -15.08 23.11
CA HIS A 35 -3.35 -13.81 23.84
C HIS A 35 -4.17 -12.66 23.25
N ALA A 36 -4.59 -12.78 22.00
CA ALA A 36 -5.50 -11.81 21.39
C ALA A 36 -6.94 -12.18 21.74
N ASP A 37 -7.68 -11.25 22.34
CA ASP A 37 -9.14 -11.32 22.41
C ASP A 37 -9.63 -11.12 20.95
N VAL A 38 -9.75 -12.21 20.19
CA VAL A 38 -10.17 -12.23 18.77
C VAL A 38 -11.62 -12.66 18.66
N ARG A 39 -12.45 -11.85 18.01
CA ARG A 39 -13.84 -12.19 17.67
C ARG A 39 -14.02 -12.31 16.16
N LEU A 40 -14.84 -13.27 15.72
CA LEU A 40 -15.24 -13.35 14.32
C LEU A 40 -16.46 -12.45 14.10
N ALA A 41 -16.43 -11.68 13.03
CA ALA A 41 -17.54 -10.89 12.53
C ALA A 41 -18.03 -11.51 11.23
N VAL A 42 -18.90 -12.52 11.38
CA VAL A 42 -19.45 -13.29 10.27
C VAL A 42 -20.57 -12.49 9.61
N ASP A 43 -20.60 -12.45 8.27
CA ASP A 43 -21.69 -11.81 7.52
C ASP A 43 -23.07 -12.35 7.99
N PRO A 44 -23.95 -11.50 8.54
CA PRO A 44 -25.24 -11.91 9.07
C PRO A 44 -26.27 -12.22 7.98
N VAL A 45 -26.04 -11.83 6.72
CA VAL A 45 -26.95 -12.06 5.59
C VAL A 45 -26.15 -12.63 4.41
N PRO A 46 -25.61 -13.85 4.54
CA PRO A 46 -24.70 -14.43 3.55
C PRO A 46 -25.36 -14.73 2.20
N ASP A 47 -26.66 -15.07 2.21
CA ASP A 47 -27.43 -15.34 0.98
C ASP A 47 -27.86 -14.05 0.24
N GLY A 48 -27.56 -12.87 0.81
CA GLY A 48 -27.86 -11.57 0.21
C GLY A 48 -26.88 -11.17 -0.89
N PRO A 49 -27.05 -9.98 -1.50
CA PRO A 49 -26.09 -9.43 -2.43
C PRO A 49 -24.68 -9.41 -1.82
N ARG A 50 -23.67 -9.77 -2.60
CA ARG A 50 -22.29 -9.90 -2.11
C ARG A 50 -21.74 -8.53 -1.70
N THR A 51 -21.27 -8.41 -0.46
CA THR A 51 -20.63 -7.20 0.05
C THR A 51 -19.80 -7.51 1.29
N ALA A 52 -18.72 -6.75 1.47
CA ALA A 52 -17.90 -6.78 2.69
C ALA A 52 -18.46 -5.87 3.80
N LEU A 53 -19.37 -4.94 3.46
CA LEU A 53 -19.89 -3.94 4.41
C LEU A 53 -20.57 -4.56 5.64
N ARG A 54 -21.33 -5.64 5.46
CA ARG A 54 -22.13 -6.23 6.55
C ARG A 54 -21.25 -6.82 7.65
N SER A 55 -20.18 -7.52 7.27
CA SER A 55 -19.20 -8.07 8.22
C SER A 55 -18.26 -6.99 8.75
N ALA A 56 -17.87 -6.00 7.93
CA ALA A 56 -17.10 -4.84 8.38
C ALA A 56 -17.82 -4.05 9.48
N ARG A 57 -19.11 -3.74 9.28
CA ARG A 57 -19.97 -3.09 10.27
C ARG A 57 -19.97 -3.83 11.61
N LEU A 58 -20.18 -5.15 11.58
CA LEU A 58 -20.14 -5.98 12.79
C LEU A 58 -18.75 -5.96 13.44
N ALA A 59 -17.69 -6.09 12.65
CA ALA A 59 -16.32 -6.10 13.14
C ALA A 59 -16.00 -4.82 13.92
N PHE A 60 -16.24 -3.65 13.34
CA PHE A 60 -15.99 -2.38 14.03
C PHE A 60 -16.91 -2.17 15.25
N ALA A 61 -18.18 -2.58 15.18
CA ALA A 61 -19.10 -2.49 16.31
C ALA A 61 -18.68 -3.38 17.50
N GLN A 62 -17.99 -4.50 17.24
CA GLN A 62 -17.48 -5.40 18.29
C GLN A 62 -16.44 -4.73 19.20
N ALA A 63 -15.87 -3.59 18.82
CA ALA A 63 -15.02 -2.79 19.71
C ALA A 63 -15.76 -2.34 20.99
N SER A 64 -17.10 -2.22 20.93
CA SER A 64 -17.92 -1.81 22.07
C SER A 64 -17.86 -2.83 23.20
N GLY A 65 -17.71 -2.35 24.43
CA GLY A 65 -17.65 -3.18 25.64
C GLY A 65 -16.33 -3.95 25.83
N ARG A 66 -15.31 -3.68 25.00
CA ARG A 66 -13.98 -4.28 25.16
C ARG A 66 -13.06 -3.36 25.95
N ASN A 67 -12.27 -3.94 26.84
CA ASN A 67 -11.31 -3.21 27.67
C ASN A 67 -9.99 -2.94 26.91
N ALA A 68 -10.09 -2.24 25.78
CA ALA A 68 -8.99 -1.97 24.87
C ALA A 68 -8.96 -0.49 24.48
N THR A 69 -7.77 0.08 24.27
CA THR A 69 -7.61 1.46 23.79
C THR A 69 -7.76 1.55 22.28
N HIS A 70 -7.44 0.47 21.57
CA HIS A 70 -7.55 0.35 20.12
C HIS A 70 -8.25 -0.94 19.71
N HIS A 71 -8.77 -0.91 18.49
CA HIS A 71 -9.41 -2.04 17.86
C HIS A 71 -8.81 -2.28 16.48
N LEU A 72 -8.31 -3.50 16.24
CA LEU A 72 -7.82 -3.98 14.95
C LEU A 72 -8.88 -4.84 14.28
N VAL A 73 -9.24 -4.51 13.05
CA VAL A 73 -10.05 -5.36 12.18
C VAL A 73 -9.15 -5.96 11.10
N LEU A 74 -9.23 -7.27 10.92
CA LEU A 74 -8.56 -8.04 9.87
C LEU A 74 -9.58 -8.67 8.92
N GLN A 75 -9.24 -8.77 7.64
CA GLN A 75 -9.95 -9.62 6.70
C GLN A 75 -9.48 -11.09 6.79
N ASP A 76 -10.25 -12.02 6.26
CA ASP A 76 -10.00 -13.45 6.35
C ASP A 76 -8.94 -13.96 5.34
N ASP A 77 -8.62 -13.19 4.29
CA ASP A 77 -7.51 -13.43 3.34
C ASP A 77 -6.17 -12.87 3.81
N VAL A 78 -6.04 -12.42 5.04
CA VAL A 78 -4.75 -11.90 5.50
C VAL A 78 -3.76 -13.02 5.81
N GLU A 79 -2.50 -12.82 5.43
CA GLU A 79 -1.36 -13.55 5.97
C GLU A 79 -0.89 -12.85 7.23
N VAL A 80 -0.89 -13.58 8.35
CA VAL A 80 -0.51 -13.05 9.68
C VAL A 80 0.91 -13.50 9.97
N PRO A 81 1.88 -12.57 10.11
CA PRO A 81 3.22 -12.91 10.55
C PRO A 81 3.26 -13.19 12.06
N ASP A 82 4.25 -13.96 12.48
CA ASP A 82 4.63 -14.04 13.88
C ASP A 82 4.99 -12.64 14.41
N GLY A 83 4.44 -12.26 15.56
CA GLY A 83 4.70 -10.95 16.19
C GLY A 83 3.81 -9.80 15.68
N LEU A 84 2.81 -10.05 14.81
CA LEU A 84 1.92 -9.01 14.28
C LEU A 84 1.35 -8.09 15.38
N VAL A 85 0.83 -8.68 16.46
CA VAL A 85 0.19 -7.94 17.56
C VAL A 85 1.15 -6.95 18.20
N ASP A 86 2.41 -7.35 18.42
CA ASP A 86 3.43 -6.48 19.02
C ASP A 86 3.78 -5.33 18.09
N SER A 87 3.94 -5.59 16.79
CA SER A 87 4.19 -4.52 15.81
C SER A 87 3.01 -3.56 15.67
N VAL A 88 1.77 -4.06 15.71
CA VAL A 88 0.57 -3.20 15.72
C VAL A 88 0.53 -2.34 16.99
N LEU A 89 0.81 -2.92 18.17
CA LEU A 89 0.87 -2.19 19.43
C LEU A 89 1.93 -1.07 19.40
N GLN A 90 3.07 -1.30 18.76
CA GLN A 90 4.10 -0.28 18.56
C GLN A 90 3.59 0.84 17.62
N ALA A 91 3.03 0.49 16.46
CA ALA A 91 2.53 1.46 15.49
C ALA A 91 1.43 2.37 16.07
N ILE A 92 0.44 1.78 16.77
CA ILE A 92 -0.63 2.57 17.41
C ILE A 92 -0.13 3.35 18.63
N GLY A 93 0.90 2.87 19.34
CA GLY A 93 1.54 3.64 20.41
C GLY A 93 2.20 4.92 19.90
N THR A 94 2.70 4.88 18.67
CA THR A 94 3.34 6.00 17.98
C THR A 94 2.34 6.95 17.33
N HIS A 95 1.22 6.43 16.81
CA HIS A 95 0.14 7.21 16.19
C HIS A 95 -1.22 6.94 16.86
N PRO A 96 -1.40 7.31 18.14
CA PRO A 96 -2.55 6.88 18.95
C PRO A 96 -3.88 7.49 18.54
N ASP A 97 -3.90 8.55 17.74
CA ASP A 97 -5.12 9.22 17.29
C ASP A 97 -5.45 8.94 15.82
N ALA A 98 -4.63 8.14 15.12
CA ALA A 98 -4.77 7.88 13.69
C ALA A 98 -5.59 6.61 13.41
N VAL A 99 -6.21 6.59 12.24
CA VAL A 99 -6.63 5.36 11.57
C VAL A 99 -5.40 4.79 10.87
N LEU A 100 -4.91 3.63 11.33
CA LEU A 100 -3.72 2.99 10.78
C LEU A 100 -4.12 1.76 9.99
N SER A 101 -3.89 1.79 8.68
CA SER A 101 -3.92 0.61 7.85
C SER A 101 -2.55 -0.05 7.85
N HIS A 102 -2.52 -1.36 8.05
CA HIS A 102 -1.29 -2.15 8.09
C HIS A 102 -0.95 -2.81 6.76
N PHE A 103 -1.66 -2.39 5.72
CA PHE A 103 -1.58 -2.94 4.38
C PHE A 103 -1.84 -1.82 3.36
N VAL A 104 -1.14 -1.85 2.25
CA VAL A 104 -1.59 -1.16 1.05
C VAL A 104 -1.30 -2.00 -0.17
N GLU A 105 -2.28 -2.10 -1.05
CA GLU A 105 -2.13 -2.86 -2.29
C GLU A 105 -1.10 -2.20 -3.21
N TRP A 106 -0.20 -3.02 -3.76
CA TRP A 106 1.01 -2.65 -4.49
C TRP A 106 0.81 -1.81 -5.77
N GLY A 107 -0.37 -1.84 -6.38
CA GLY A 107 -0.74 -1.08 -7.58
C GLY A 107 -1.38 0.27 -7.27
N SER A 108 -1.57 0.63 -6.00
CA SER A 108 -2.27 1.87 -5.61
C SER A 108 -1.37 3.09 -5.60
N ARG A 109 -1.97 4.29 -5.46
CA ARG A 109 -1.23 5.56 -5.33
C ARG A 109 -0.48 5.62 -4.00
N THR A 110 -1.13 5.22 -2.91
CA THR A 110 -0.48 5.15 -1.59
C THR A 110 0.69 4.16 -1.57
N ALA A 111 0.72 3.13 -2.43
CA ALA A 111 1.88 2.26 -2.57
C ALA A 111 3.13 2.97 -3.13
N VAL A 112 2.96 4.01 -3.95
CA VAL A 112 4.09 4.85 -4.40
C VAL A 112 4.71 5.59 -3.21
N LEU A 113 3.86 6.17 -2.35
CA LEU A 113 4.33 6.76 -1.09
C LEU A 113 5.04 5.73 -0.21
N ALA A 114 4.47 4.53 -0.06
CA ALA A 114 5.08 3.48 0.76
C ALA A 114 6.50 3.10 0.28
N ARG A 115 6.74 3.09 -1.04
CA ARG A 115 8.08 2.85 -1.61
C ARG A 115 9.04 3.98 -1.30
N TRP A 116 8.61 5.23 -1.40
CA TRP A 116 9.45 6.36 -0.97
C TRP A 116 9.68 6.39 0.53
N ALA A 117 8.70 5.99 1.34
CA ALA A 117 8.87 5.87 2.79
C ALA A 117 9.94 4.82 3.13
N ALA A 118 9.92 3.67 2.45
CA ALA A 118 10.98 2.67 2.60
C ALA A 118 12.38 3.19 2.21
N LEU A 119 12.47 4.11 1.24
CA LEU A 119 13.72 4.75 0.82
C LEU A 119 14.18 5.89 1.75
N THR A 120 13.24 6.60 2.37
CA THR A 120 13.50 7.77 3.23
C THR A 120 13.54 7.40 4.72
N GLY A 121 13.20 6.16 5.07
CA GLY A 121 13.11 5.69 6.44
C GLY A 121 11.84 6.12 7.17
N ALA A 122 10.82 6.64 6.47
CA ALA A 122 9.57 7.02 7.10
C ALA A 122 8.76 5.79 7.55
N SER A 123 8.24 5.83 8.77
CA SER A 123 7.49 4.72 9.39
C SER A 123 6.03 4.62 8.95
N ALA A 124 5.50 5.69 8.34
CA ALA A 124 4.14 5.72 7.84
C ALA A 124 3.97 6.70 6.67
N VAL A 125 2.87 6.54 5.93
CA VAL A 125 2.47 7.42 4.83
C VAL A 125 1.00 7.79 4.91
N PRO A 126 0.57 8.98 4.46
CA PRO A 126 -0.84 9.32 4.36
C PRO A 126 -1.57 8.47 3.33
N VAL A 127 -2.84 8.15 3.58
CA VAL A 127 -3.72 7.56 2.57
C VAL A 127 -4.12 8.62 1.55
N ILE A 128 -3.72 8.45 0.30
CA ILE A 128 -4.10 9.32 -0.84
C ILE A 128 -4.95 8.60 -1.89
N ASN A 129 -5.28 7.33 -1.65
CA ASN A 129 -6.17 6.57 -2.51
C ASN A 129 -7.60 7.11 -2.41
N PRO A 130 -8.44 6.86 -3.44
CA PRO A 130 -9.89 7.11 -3.36
C PRO A 130 -10.63 6.12 -2.45
N TYR A 131 -9.91 5.42 -1.55
CA TYR A 131 -10.41 4.50 -0.53
C TYR A 131 -9.36 4.37 0.61
N VAL A 132 -9.76 3.87 1.78
CA VAL A 132 -8.82 3.49 2.87
C VAL A 132 -8.63 1.98 2.85
N PRO A 133 -7.41 1.43 2.71
CA PRO A 133 -7.25 -0.03 2.70
C PRO A 133 -7.71 -0.66 4.04
N THR A 134 -8.66 -1.59 3.98
CA THR A 134 -9.31 -2.20 5.16
C THR A 134 -8.86 -3.62 5.48
N VAL A 135 -7.94 -4.21 4.70
CA VAL A 135 -7.43 -5.59 4.89
C VAL A 135 -6.93 -5.81 6.32
N ALA A 136 -6.23 -4.82 6.88
CA ALA A 136 -5.86 -4.77 8.29
C ALA A 136 -5.91 -3.32 8.76
N LEU A 137 -6.93 -2.95 9.54
CA LEU A 137 -7.19 -1.57 9.95
C LEU A 137 -7.32 -1.46 11.46
N SER A 138 -6.48 -0.66 12.09
CA SER A 138 -6.59 -0.33 13.51
C SER A 138 -7.00 1.12 13.75
N LEU A 139 -7.89 1.33 14.72
CA LEU A 139 -8.40 2.64 15.11
C LEU A 139 -8.49 2.71 16.65
N PRO A 140 -8.50 3.92 17.24
CA PRO A 140 -8.92 4.09 18.63
C PRO A 140 -10.30 3.48 18.86
N THR A 141 -10.51 2.80 20.00
CA THR A 141 -11.76 2.06 20.28
C THR A 141 -13.01 2.93 20.12
N GLY A 142 -12.97 4.16 20.64
CA GLY A 142 -14.09 5.09 20.49
C GLY A 142 -14.39 5.47 19.03
N LEU A 143 -13.36 5.53 18.18
CA LEU A 143 -13.51 5.79 16.76
C LEU A 143 -14.05 4.54 16.03
N ALA A 144 -13.58 3.34 16.38
CA ALA A 144 -14.09 2.09 15.83
C ALA A 144 -15.59 1.89 16.10
N VAL A 145 -16.06 2.18 17.33
CA VAL A 145 -17.49 2.13 17.66
C VAL A 145 -18.30 3.12 16.82
N ARG A 146 -17.79 4.36 16.65
CA ARG A 146 -18.45 5.35 15.78
C ARG A 146 -18.48 4.92 14.32
N LEU A 147 -17.40 4.32 13.82
CA LEU A 147 -17.33 3.78 12.46
C LEU A 147 -18.35 2.65 12.27
N GLY A 148 -18.44 1.71 13.21
CA GLY A 148 -19.44 0.63 13.15
C GLY A 148 -20.87 1.16 13.04
N ARG A 149 -21.19 2.22 13.79
CA ARG A 149 -22.50 2.90 13.69
C ARG A 149 -22.67 3.64 12.36
N PHE A 150 -21.66 4.35 11.90
CA PHE A 150 -21.69 5.03 10.61
C PHE A 150 -21.92 4.07 9.44
N LEU A 151 -21.27 2.90 9.46
CA LEU A 151 -21.48 1.87 8.44
C LEU A 151 -22.88 1.25 8.49
N ASP A 152 -23.56 1.27 9.65
CA ASP A 152 -24.95 0.84 9.79
C ASP A 152 -25.95 1.87 9.26
N GLU A 153 -25.71 3.14 9.60
CA GLU A 153 -26.67 4.23 9.40
C GLU A 153 -26.48 4.97 8.07
N GLU A 154 -25.26 5.06 7.56
CA GLU A 154 -24.89 5.97 6.46
C GLU A 154 -24.22 5.28 5.27
N ALA A 155 -23.92 3.98 5.32
CA ALA A 155 -23.36 3.27 4.16
C ALA A 155 -24.37 3.27 3.01
N ARG A 156 -23.89 3.55 1.79
CA ARG A 156 -24.74 3.59 0.61
C ARG A 156 -24.92 2.19 0.03
N ASP A 157 -26.07 1.92 -0.57
CA ASP A 157 -26.31 0.65 -1.27
C ASP A 157 -25.24 0.41 -2.34
N GLY A 158 -24.58 -0.74 -2.27
CA GLY A 158 -23.51 -1.13 -3.19
C GLY A 158 -22.16 -0.44 -2.97
N GLU A 159 -22.00 0.40 -1.94
CA GLU A 159 -20.71 0.99 -1.57
C GLU A 159 -19.74 -0.09 -1.09
N ALA A 160 -18.45 0.08 -1.38
CA ALA A 160 -17.40 -0.76 -0.80
C ALA A 160 -17.05 -0.28 0.61
N ASP A 161 -16.62 -1.18 1.50
CA ASP A 161 -16.29 -0.84 2.89
C ASP A 161 -15.14 0.16 2.99
N ASP A 162 -14.12 0.02 2.15
CA ASP A 162 -12.96 0.91 2.07
C ASP A 162 -13.31 2.35 1.63
N GLN A 163 -14.31 2.52 0.76
CA GLN A 163 -14.87 3.81 0.35
C GLN A 163 -15.72 4.42 1.48
N ALA A 164 -16.54 3.61 2.15
CA ALA A 164 -17.32 4.06 3.30
C ALA A 164 -16.41 4.50 4.45
N VAL A 165 -15.33 3.77 4.74
CA VAL A 165 -14.29 4.15 5.71
C VAL A 165 -13.62 5.47 5.30
N LEU A 166 -13.27 5.65 4.02
CA LEU A 166 -12.70 6.92 3.55
C LEU A 166 -13.65 8.10 3.80
N ARG A 167 -14.95 7.92 3.51
CA ARG A 167 -15.96 8.94 3.77
C ARG A 167 -16.05 9.26 5.26
N PHE A 168 -16.05 8.25 6.12
CA PHE A 168 -16.03 8.43 7.57
C PHE A 168 -14.82 9.25 8.05
N VAL A 169 -13.59 8.86 7.67
CA VAL A 169 -12.38 9.57 8.14
C VAL A 169 -12.33 11.02 7.65
N ARG A 170 -12.85 11.31 6.44
CA ARG A 170 -13.00 12.67 5.91
C ARG A 170 -14.02 13.46 6.73
N THR A 171 -15.18 12.89 7.02
CA THR A 171 -16.24 13.53 7.82
C THR A 171 -15.76 13.84 9.25
N THR A 172 -14.96 12.95 9.85
CA THR A 172 -14.46 13.13 11.22
C THR A 172 -13.14 13.91 11.29
N GLY A 173 -12.55 14.31 10.17
CA GLY A 173 -11.24 14.94 10.11
C GLY A 173 -10.12 14.08 10.69
N THR A 174 -10.29 12.75 10.69
CA THR A 174 -9.30 11.84 11.28
C THR A 174 -8.21 11.50 10.28
N ARG A 175 -6.97 11.52 10.75
CA ARG A 175 -5.81 11.16 9.94
C ARG A 175 -5.84 9.66 9.61
N ALA A 176 -5.81 9.33 8.32
CA ALA A 176 -5.64 7.96 7.84
C ALA A 176 -4.20 7.76 7.33
N LEU A 177 -3.50 6.78 7.88
CA LEU A 177 -2.13 6.43 7.54
C LEU A 177 -2.01 4.96 7.15
N VAL A 178 -0.96 4.64 6.42
CA VAL A 178 -0.49 3.28 6.16
C VAL A 178 0.87 3.10 6.84
N THR A 179 1.07 1.99 7.55
CA THR A 179 2.38 1.66 8.14
C THR A 179 3.37 1.20 7.08
N VAL A 180 4.64 1.59 7.25
CA VAL A 180 5.75 1.19 6.38
C VAL A 180 6.87 0.61 7.24
N PRO A 181 7.30 -0.65 7.01
CA PRO A 181 6.73 -1.61 6.06
C PRO A 181 5.28 -1.97 6.41
N ASN A 182 4.56 -2.55 5.44
CA ASN A 182 3.24 -3.11 5.71
C ASN A 182 3.39 -4.34 6.61
N LEU A 183 2.49 -4.50 7.59
CA LEU A 183 2.57 -5.55 8.59
C LEU A 183 1.79 -6.80 8.25
N VAL A 184 1.08 -6.82 7.11
CA VAL A 184 0.40 -8.01 6.64
C VAL A 184 0.49 -8.11 5.11
N GLU A 185 0.26 -9.33 4.61
CA GLU A 185 0.07 -9.63 3.19
C GLU A 185 -1.39 -10.05 2.93
N HIS A 186 -1.87 -9.79 1.72
CA HIS A 186 -3.18 -10.22 1.25
C HIS A 186 -3.03 -11.45 0.36
N LEU A 187 -3.60 -12.58 0.79
CA LEU A 187 -3.59 -13.82 0.04
C LEU A 187 -4.49 -13.71 -1.21
N ASP A 188 -4.07 -14.32 -2.31
CA ASP A 188 -4.83 -14.31 -3.56
C ASP A 188 -5.92 -15.39 -3.56
N LEU A 189 -6.88 -15.26 -2.63
CA LEU A 189 -8.02 -16.16 -2.52
C LEU A 189 -9.17 -15.69 -3.42
N PRO A 190 -10.04 -16.61 -3.91
CA PRO A 190 -11.18 -16.24 -4.74
C PRO A 190 -12.03 -15.15 -4.09
N SER A 191 -12.21 -14.03 -4.80
CA SER A 191 -12.92 -12.87 -4.26
C SER A 191 -14.39 -13.19 -3.97
N ILE A 192 -14.83 -12.90 -2.74
CA ILE A 192 -16.25 -12.93 -2.42
C ILE A 192 -16.97 -11.78 -3.13
N THR A 193 -16.44 -10.58 -3.13
CA THR A 193 -17.12 -9.38 -3.67
C THR A 193 -17.04 -9.23 -5.19
N GLY A 194 -16.51 -10.22 -5.91
CA GLY A 194 -16.50 -10.23 -7.38
C GLY A 194 -15.33 -9.47 -8.02
N ASN A 195 -14.28 -9.17 -7.24
CA ASN A 195 -13.11 -8.42 -7.69
C ASN A 195 -12.03 -9.29 -8.37
N SER A 196 -12.39 -10.47 -8.88
CA SER A 196 -11.44 -11.41 -9.51
C SER A 196 -10.73 -10.83 -10.74
N GLY A 197 -11.32 -9.81 -11.39
CA GLY A 197 -10.72 -9.12 -12.54
C GLY A 197 -9.63 -8.10 -12.17
N HIS A 198 -9.37 -7.85 -10.89
CA HIS A 198 -8.37 -6.86 -10.46
C HIS A 198 -6.93 -7.41 -10.40
N GLY A 199 -6.75 -8.71 -10.69
CA GLY A 199 -5.47 -9.38 -10.51
C GLY A 199 -5.08 -9.52 -9.03
N ALA A 200 -3.85 -10.00 -8.80
CA ALA A 200 -3.35 -10.18 -7.43
C ALA A 200 -3.21 -8.82 -6.71
N ARG A 201 -3.64 -8.77 -5.46
CA ARG A 201 -3.69 -7.54 -4.63
C ARG A 201 -2.70 -7.62 -3.47
N ARG A 202 -1.42 -7.87 -3.77
CA ARG A 202 -0.38 -8.03 -2.74
C ARG A 202 0.07 -6.69 -2.15
N SER A 203 0.81 -6.77 -1.05
CA SER A 203 1.33 -5.67 -0.27
C SER A 203 2.47 -4.93 -0.98
N ALA A 204 2.54 -3.61 -0.80
CA ALA A 204 3.55 -2.75 -1.44
C ALA A 204 4.95 -2.85 -0.81
N GLY A 205 5.06 -3.43 0.38
CA GLY A 205 6.29 -3.46 1.16
C GLY A 205 6.21 -4.45 2.30
N TRP A 206 5.77 -5.67 1.99
CA TRP A 206 5.78 -6.81 2.90
C TRP A 206 7.16 -7.49 2.90
N GLY A 207 7.63 -7.87 4.09
CA GLY A 207 8.86 -8.63 4.26
C GLY A 207 8.62 -9.79 5.21
N ALA A 208 9.39 -10.87 5.07
CA ALA A 208 9.31 -12.04 5.95
C ALA A 208 9.69 -11.73 7.42
N THR A 209 10.23 -10.54 7.70
CA THR A 209 10.58 -10.08 9.04
C THR A 209 9.94 -8.74 9.31
N LEU A 210 9.24 -8.64 10.45
CA LEU A 210 8.63 -7.41 10.93
C LEU A 210 9.71 -6.35 11.25
N PRO A 211 9.38 -5.05 11.15
CA PRO A 211 10.35 -3.99 11.42
C PRO A 211 10.77 -4.02 12.89
N PRO A 212 12.03 -3.61 13.20
CA PRO A 212 12.52 -3.56 14.56
C PRO A 212 11.83 -2.48 15.43
N GLY A 213 11.11 -1.55 14.81
CA GLY A 213 10.34 -0.51 15.50
C GLY A 213 9.61 0.43 14.56
N PHE A 214 8.75 1.28 15.14
CA PHE A 214 8.04 2.37 14.49
C PHE A 214 8.39 3.69 15.19
N ASP A 215 8.69 4.73 14.41
CA ASP A 215 8.80 6.10 14.91
C ASP A 215 7.68 6.99 14.37
N ALA A 216 7.59 8.22 14.86
CA ALA A 216 6.48 9.13 14.53
C ALA A 216 6.61 9.76 13.13
N THR A 217 7.61 9.37 12.33
CA THR A 217 7.83 9.95 11.02
C THR A 217 6.73 9.55 10.05
N VAL A 218 6.19 10.54 9.35
CA VAL A 218 5.24 10.33 8.26
C VAL A 218 5.75 11.05 7.04
N LEU A 219 5.83 10.34 5.92
CA LEU A 219 6.29 10.93 4.68
C LEU A 219 5.36 12.07 4.24
N GLU A 220 5.96 13.18 3.82
CA GLU A 220 5.22 14.27 3.19
C GLU A 220 4.67 13.81 1.83
N VAL A 221 3.48 14.28 1.45
CA VAL A 221 2.92 13.95 0.13
C VAL A 221 3.52 14.92 -0.88
N PRO A 222 4.26 14.44 -1.90
CA PRO A 222 4.78 15.31 -2.93
C PRO A 222 3.62 15.80 -3.80
N ARG A 223 3.76 17.02 -4.32
CA ARG A 223 2.71 17.59 -5.16
C ARG A 223 2.53 16.81 -6.47
N LEU A 224 3.62 16.47 -7.13
CA LEU A 224 3.58 15.65 -8.35
C LEU A 224 3.79 14.18 -7.98
N MET A 225 2.80 13.35 -8.27
CA MET A 225 2.78 11.93 -7.91
C MET A 225 2.71 11.07 -9.16
N PRO A 226 3.81 10.41 -9.56
CA PRO A 226 3.79 9.40 -10.59
C PRO A 226 3.13 8.13 -10.07
N PHE A 227 2.29 7.49 -10.88
CA PHE A 227 1.74 6.17 -10.59
C PHE A 227 1.44 5.43 -11.89
N PHE A 228 1.17 4.14 -11.80
CA PHE A 228 0.72 3.35 -12.93
C PHE A 228 -0.75 2.99 -12.73
N ALA A 229 -1.61 3.43 -13.65
CA ALA A 229 -3.01 3.03 -13.70
C ALA A 229 -3.10 1.58 -14.18
N TRP A 230 -3.00 0.65 -13.25
CA TRP A 230 -3.00 -0.80 -13.50
C TRP A 230 -4.22 -1.30 -14.27
N ASN A 231 -5.34 -0.57 -14.24
CA ASN A 231 -6.56 -0.94 -14.96
C ASN A 231 -6.55 -0.52 -16.43
N THR A 232 -5.77 0.50 -16.80
CA THR A 232 -5.67 1.00 -18.19
C THR A 232 -4.31 0.71 -18.82
N GLY A 233 -3.31 0.32 -18.04
CA GLY A 233 -1.95 0.07 -18.51
C GLY A 233 -1.17 1.36 -18.78
N THR A 234 -1.51 2.44 -18.09
CA THR A 234 -0.98 3.79 -18.39
C THR A 234 -0.14 4.33 -17.23
N ALA A 235 1.07 4.78 -17.52
CA ALA A 235 1.87 5.56 -16.58
C ALA A 235 1.42 7.01 -16.57
N LEU A 236 1.09 7.53 -15.38
CA LEU A 236 0.51 8.85 -15.20
C LEU A 236 1.27 9.64 -14.12
N VAL A 237 1.17 10.96 -14.17
CA VAL A 237 1.53 11.89 -13.09
C VAL A 237 0.28 12.69 -12.73
N LEU A 238 -0.03 12.79 -11.44
CA LEU A 238 -1.12 13.62 -10.93
C LEU A 238 -0.59 14.75 -10.03
N ASP A 239 -1.36 15.84 -9.91
CA ASP A 239 -1.19 16.85 -8.86
C ASP A 239 -2.01 16.45 -7.63
N THR A 240 -1.35 16.17 -6.50
CA THR A 240 -2.02 15.73 -5.27
C THR A 240 -2.84 16.84 -4.60
N ALA A 241 -2.63 18.11 -4.98
CA ALA A 241 -3.47 19.22 -4.54
C ALA A 241 -4.76 19.34 -5.35
N ASP A 242 -4.82 18.76 -6.56
CA ASP A 242 -5.96 18.80 -7.48
C ASP A 242 -6.14 17.44 -8.18
N ASP A 243 -6.37 16.40 -7.37
CA ASP A 243 -6.46 15.01 -7.82
C ASP A 243 -7.84 14.70 -8.40
N VAL A 244 -8.04 15.10 -9.65
CA VAL A 244 -9.20 14.73 -10.46
C VAL A 244 -8.74 14.02 -11.74
N PRO A 245 -9.54 13.12 -12.33
CA PRO A 245 -9.13 12.41 -13.56
C PRO A 245 -8.70 13.34 -14.70
N ALA A 246 -9.30 14.53 -14.81
CA ALA A 246 -9.00 15.50 -15.85
C ALA A 246 -7.62 16.18 -15.73
N THR A 247 -6.99 16.14 -14.56
CA THR A 247 -5.67 16.76 -14.30
C THR A 247 -4.53 15.74 -14.36
N GLN A 248 -4.84 14.46 -14.55
CA GLN A 248 -3.85 13.40 -14.70
C GLN A 248 -3.22 13.48 -16.08
N ARG A 249 -1.88 13.36 -16.13
CA ARG A 249 -1.09 13.54 -17.34
C ARG A 249 -0.29 12.28 -17.65
N PRO A 250 -0.13 11.89 -18.92
CA PRO A 250 0.79 10.82 -19.28
C PRO A 250 2.20 11.08 -18.75
N ALA A 251 2.81 10.09 -18.10
CA ALA A 251 4.11 10.25 -17.47
C ALA A 251 5.20 10.64 -18.49
N LEU A 252 5.14 10.10 -19.71
CA LEU A 252 6.08 10.44 -20.78
C LEU A 252 6.06 11.93 -21.13
N GLU A 253 4.87 12.53 -21.24
CA GLU A 253 4.73 13.97 -21.52
C GLU A 253 5.37 14.80 -20.40
N CYS A 254 5.09 14.46 -19.14
CA CYS A 254 5.71 15.14 -18.00
C CYS A 254 7.24 14.97 -18.01
N LEU A 255 7.74 13.76 -18.29
CA LEU A 255 9.18 13.50 -18.33
C LEU A 255 9.89 14.32 -19.41
N VAL A 256 9.28 14.47 -20.60
CA VAL A 256 9.81 15.33 -21.68
C VAL A 256 9.85 16.78 -21.24
N GLU A 257 8.80 17.28 -20.59
CA GLU A 257 8.79 18.63 -20.00
C GLU A 257 9.86 18.82 -18.92
N TRP A 258 10.21 17.76 -18.19
CA TRP A 258 11.26 17.77 -17.18
C TRP A 258 12.68 17.60 -17.76
N GLY A 259 12.78 17.54 -19.09
CA GLY A 259 14.05 17.50 -19.84
C GLY A 259 14.44 16.13 -20.38
N ALA A 260 13.53 15.16 -20.42
CA ALA A 260 13.81 13.85 -21.03
C ALA A 260 13.79 13.91 -22.56
N ASP A 261 14.56 13.01 -23.16
CA ASP A 261 14.48 12.66 -24.57
C ASP A 261 13.89 11.24 -24.68
N GLU A 262 12.84 11.07 -25.49
CA GLU A 262 12.09 9.81 -25.57
C GLU A 262 12.94 8.65 -26.10
N GLU A 263 13.74 8.88 -27.15
CA GLU A 263 14.65 7.85 -27.68
C GLU A 263 15.69 7.44 -26.64
N ARG A 264 16.20 8.40 -25.86
CA ARG A 264 17.11 8.13 -24.75
C ARG A 264 16.43 7.34 -23.63
N LEU A 265 15.19 7.65 -23.26
CA LEU A 265 14.42 6.87 -22.28
C LEU A 265 14.30 5.41 -22.72
N ARG A 266 13.92 5.17 -23.98
CA ARG A 266 13.83 3.81 -24.56
C ARG A 266 15.19 3.09 -24.52
N ARG A 267 16.28 3.74 -24.93
CA ARG A 267 17.64 3.14 -24.88
C ARG A 267 18.07 2.78 -23.45
N VAL A 268 17.77 3.64 -22.48
CA VAL A 268 18.12 3.38 -21.07
C VAL A 268 17.29 2.22 -20.52
N PHE A 269 16.00 2.15 -20.83
CA PHE A 269 15.15 1.03 -20.47
C PHE A 269 15.68 -0.29 -21.05
N THR A 270 15.95 -0.34 -22.37
CA THR A 270 16.52 -1.53 -23.02
C THR A 270 17.83 -1.95 -22.36
N GLY A 271 18.74 -1.00 -22.13
CA GLY A 271 20.02 -1.29 -21.46
C GLY A 271 19.85 -1.79 -20.02
N ALA A 272 18.88 -1.26 -19.27
CA ALA A 272 18.57 -1.72 -17.92
C ALA A 272 18.05 -3.16 -17.92
N VAL A 273 17.16 -3.51 -18.85
CA VAL A 273 16.67 -4.89 -19.02
C VAL A 273 17.80 -5.83 -19.42
N GLU A 274 18.60 -5.47 -20.43
CA GLU A 274 19.70 -6.30 -20.95
C GLU A 274 20.84 -6.51 -19.94
N ALA A 275 21.00 -5.62 -18.96
CA ALA A 275 21.98 -5.77 -17.88
C ALA A 275 21.56 -6.78 -16.80
N THR A 276 20.30 -7.22 -16.78
CA THR A 276 19.81 -8.20 -15.81
C THR A 276 20.15 -9.64 -16.20
N SER A 277 19.99 -10.57 -15.26
CA SER A 277 20.24 -12.00 -15.53
C SER A 277 19.15 -12.61 -16.43
N ALA A 278 17.89 -12.21 -16.25
CA ALA A 278 16.79 -12.62 -17.13
C ALA A 278 16.83 -11.94 -18.51
N GLY A 279 17.38 -10.73 -18.60
CA GLY A 279 17.52 -10.03 -19.87
C GLY A 279 16.20 -9.92 -20.64
N ARG A 280 16.24 -10.33 -21.92
CA ARG A 280 15.07 -10.27 -22.81
C ARG A 280 14.02 -11.35 -22.51
N ASP A 281 14.30 -12.35 -21.66
CA ASP A 281 13.31 -13.38 -21.31
C ASP A 281 12.10 -12.78 -20.57
N LEU A 282 12.29 -11.63 -19.91
CA LEU A 282 11.19 -10.89 -19.27
C LEU A 282 10.10 -10.46 -20.26
N PHE A 283 10.42 -10.24 -21.53
CA PHE A 283 9.43 -9.92 -22.57
C PHE A 283 8.55 -11.12 -22.96
N GLY A 284 8.93 -12.33 -22.57
CA GLY A 284 8.05 -13.51 -22.64
C GLY A 284 6.98 -13.55 -21.54
N ILE A 285 7.15 -12.73 -20.49
CA ILE A 285 6.25 -12.66 -19.33
C ILE A 285 5.38 -11.40 -19.39
N VAL A 286 5.96 -10.29 -19.86
CA VAL A 286 5.35 -8.98 -19.84
C VAL A 286 5.36 -8.34 -21.23
N PRO A 287 4.24 -7.77 -21.70
CA PRO A 287 4.22 -6.94 -22.89
C PRO A 287 5.19 -5.74 -22.78
N GLU A 288 6.05 -5.57 -23.79
CA GLU A 288 7.14 -4.59 -23.78
C GLU A 288 6.65 -3.14 -23.53
N GLU A 289 5.54 -2.73 -24.14
CA GLU A 289 5.00 -1.38 -23.99
C GLU A 289 4.53 -1.09 -22.55
N GLN A 290 3.83 -2.04 -21.92
CA GLN A 290 3.39 -1.92 -20.54
C GLN A 290 4.58 -1.98 -19.58
N PHE A 291 5.60 -2.78 -19.89
CA PHE A 291 6.82 -2.85 -19.10
C PHE A 291 7.57 -1.51 -19.15
N HIS A 292 7.76 -0.94 -20.34
CA HIS A 292 8.37 0.37 -20.51
C HIS A 292 7.55 1.45 -19.78
N ALA A 293 6.22 1.44 -19.90
CA ALA A 293 5.37 2.39 -19.18
C ALA A 293 5.50 2.27 -17.65
N ALA A 294 5.50 1.06 -17.09
CA ALA A 294 5.74 0.85 -15.65
C ALA A 294 7.14 1.34 -15.24
N TRP A 295 8.14 1.17 -16.10
CA TRP A 295 9.49 1.70 -15.87
C TRP A 295 9.54 3.23 -15.93
N LEU A 296 8.76 3.90 -16.80
CA LEU A 296 8.64 5.36 -16.80
C LEU A 296 8.08 5.90 -15.48
N THR A 297 7.19 5.17 -14.80
CA THR A 297 6.78 5.51 -13.43
C THR A 297 7.97 5.53 -12.48
N ALA A 298 8.88 4.55 -12.55
CA ALA A 298 10.11 4.54 -11.75
C ALA A 298 11.04 5.73 -12.08
N VAL A 299 11.20 6.08 -13.36
CA VAL A 299 11.95 7.28 -13.76
C VAL A 299 11.37 8.54 -13.14
N ALA A 300 10.06 8.73 -13.27
CA ALA A 300 9.37 9.88 -12.69
C ALA A 300 9.48 9.89 -11.15
N MET A 301 9.43 8.72 -10.50
CA MET A 301 9.63 8.59 -9.06
C MET A 301 11.00 9.12 -8.63
N GLY A 302 12.06 8.80 -9.38
CA GLY A 302 13.41 9.28 -9.11
C GLY A 302 13.55 10.80 -9.25
N ALA A 303 12.96 11.37 -10.30
CA ALA A 303 12.95 12.82 -10.53
C ALA A 303 12.25 13.58 -9.39
N VAL A 304 11.07 13.10 -8.97
CA VAL A 304 10.32 13.67 -7.84
C VAL A 304 11.08 13.50 -6.53
N GLN A 305 11.65 12.32 -6.28
CA GLN A 305 12.45 12.08 -5.07
C GLN A 305 13.62 13.06 -4.97
N ARG A 306 14.35 13.31 -6.05
CA ARG A 306 15.46 14.29 -6.06
C ARG A 306 14.98 15.70 -5.72
N SER A 307 13.81 16.08 -6.20
CA SER A 307 13.23 17.40 -5.96
C SER A 307 12.71 17.57 -4.53
N GLN A 308 12.14 16.53 -3.94
CA GLN A 308 11.42 16.61 -2.66
C GLN A 308 12.29 16.20 -1.47
N TRP A 309 13.09 15.16 -1.63
CA TRP A 309 13.95 14.58 -0.59
C TRP A 309 15.36 14.36 -1.15
N PRO A 310 16.10 15.44 -1.48
CA PRO A 310 17.38 15.36 -2.16
C PRO A 310 18.42 14.49 -1.43
N GLU A 311 18.38 14.46 -0.09
CA GLU A 311 19.28 13.65 0.75
C GLU A 311 19.05 12.14 0.54
N SER A 312 17.80 11.72 0.33
CA SER A 312 17.44 10.30 0.15
C SER A 312 17.93 9.71 -1.18
N VAL A 313 18.40 10.53 -2.12
CA VAL A 313 18.96 10.05 -3.38
C VAL A 313 20.30 9.35 -3.16
N ALA A 314 21.07 9.76 -2.14
CA ALA A 314 22.28 9.04 -1.74
C ALA A 314 21.93 7.64 -1.19
N ASP A 315 20.83 7.55 -0.44
CA ASP A 315 20.34 6.30 0.15
C ASP A 315 19.78 5.32 -0.88
N LEU A 316 19.29 5.81 -2.04
CA LEU A 316 18.89 4.95 -3.16
C LEU A 316 20.05 4.04 -3.63
N ALA A 317 21.27 4.58 -3.67
CA ALA A 317 22.46 3.81 -4.05
C ALA A 317 22.91 2.83 -2.96
N VAL A 318 22.57 3.08 -1.69
CA VAL A 318 22.83 2.17 -0.57
C VAL A 318 21.79 1.06 -0.53
N ALA A 319 20.50 1.39 -0.69
CA ALA A 319 19.40 0.43 -0.78
C ALA A 319 19.63 -0.61 -1.87
N LEU A 320 20.20 -0.19 -3.02
CA LEU A 320 20.63 -1.05 -4.11
C LEU A 320 21.68 -2.10 -3.74
N LYS A 321 22.45 -1.90 -2.66
CA LYS A 321 23.47 -2.84 -2.18
C LYS A 321 22.92 -3.83 -1.14
N ALA A 322 21.69 -3.63 -0.68
CA ALA A 322 21.01 -4.47 0.31
C ALA A 322 19.75 -5.10 -0.31
N PRO A 323 19.88 -6.17 -1.12
CA PRO A 323 18.76 -6.76 -1.86
C PRO A 323 17.63 -7.31 -0.97
N ASP A 324 17.94 -7.58 0.30
CA ASP A 324 17.00 -8.06 1.31
C ASP A 324 16.43 -6.93 2.21
N GLY A 325 16.82 -5.68 1.96
CA GLY A 325 16.38 -4.53 2.75
C GLY A 325 14.92 -4.12 2.46
N PRO A 326 14.27 -3.38 3.37
CA PRO A 326 12.89 -2.90 3.20
C PRO A 326 12.68 -2.09 1.91
N ALA A 327 13.66 -1.28 1.52
CA ALA A 327 13.61 -0.52 0.27
C ALA A 327 13.60 -1.43 -0.96
N ALA A 328 14.49 -2.44 -1.03
CA ALA A 328 14.51 -3.40 -2.12
C ALA A 328 13.22 -4.23 -2.17
N ALA A 329 12.71 -4.66 -1.01
CA ALA A 329 11.42 -5.34 -0.91
C ALA A 329 10.27 -4.47 -1.44
N ALA A 330 10.23 -3.18 -1.11
CA ALA A 330 9.20 -2.28 -1.61
C ALA A 330 9.34 -1.98 -3.11
N LEU A 331 10.56 -1.80 -3.62
CA LEU A 331 10.79 -1.56 -5.05
C LEU A 331 10.47 -2.79 -5.91
N ALA A 332 10.72 -4.00 -5.40
CA ALA A 332 10.39 -5.26 -6.07
C ALA A 332 8.90 -5.37 -6.43
N THR A 333 8.01 -4.66 -5.71
CA THR A 333 6.56 -4.73 -5.94
C THR A 333 6.07 -3.75 -7.00
N LEU A 334 6.91 -2.82 -7.48
CA LEU A 334 6.46 -1.74 -8.39
C LEU A 334 5.91 -2.30 -9.70
N ILE A 335 6.72 -3.08 -10.42
CA ILE A 335 6.32 -3.64 -11.72
C ILE A 335 5.24 -4.71 -11.57
N PRO A 336 5.36 -5.72 -10.67
CA PRO A 336 4.29 -6.70 -10.47
C PRO A 336 2.95 -6.06 -10.09
N GLY A 337 2.97 -5.04 -9.21
CA GLY A 337 1.76 -4.31 -8.81
C GLY A 337 1.16 -3.47 -9.93
N ALA A 338 2.00 -2.80 -10.71
CA ALA A 338 1.57 -2.05 -11.89
C ALA A 338 0.93 -2.96 -12.95
N LEU A 339 1.48 -4.16 -13.15
CA LEU A 339 1.14 -5.06 -14.26
C LEU A 339 0.26 -6.24 -13.85
N ARG A 340 -0.38 -6.17 -12.68
CA ARG A 340 -1.14 -7.27 -12.08
C ARG A 340 -2.30 -7.83 -12.90
N VAL A 341 -2.78 -7.11 -13.92
CA VAL A 341 -3.81 -7.57 -14.86
C VAL A 341 -3.27 -7.82 -16.27
N PHE A 342 -1.99 -7.54 -16.51
CA PHE A 342 -1.34 -7.62 -17.82
C PHE A 342 -0.29 -8.73 -17.91
N ALA A 343 0.15 -9.29 -16.79
CA ALA A 343 1.19 -10.30 -16.71
C ALA A 343 0.91 -11.32 -15.60
N ASP A 344 1.54 -12.49 -15.71
CA ASP A 344 1.65 -13.44 -14.60
C ASP A 344 2.61 -12.87 -13.55
N VAL A 345 2.05 -12.35 -12.45
CA VAL A 345 2.83 -11.73 -11.39
C VAL A 345 3.69 -12.72 -10.62
N ASP A 346 3.30 -13.99 -10.54
CA ASP A 346 4.12 -15.02 -9.89
C ASP A 346 5.31 -15.40 -10.77
N ALA A 347 5.14 -15.36 -12.09
CA ALA A 347 6.26 -15.45 -13.02
C ALA A 347 7.22 -14.27 -12.89
N LEU A 348 6.69 -13.05 -12.80
CA LEU A 348 7.51 -11.85 -12.58
C LEU A 348 8.31 -11.92 -11.27
N LEU A 349 7.67 -12.34 -10.18
CA LEU A 349 8.31 -12.37 -8.86
C LEU A 349 9.44 -13.42 -8.75
N ARG A 350 9.51 -14.40 -9.65
CA ARG A 350 10.70 -15.28 -9.77
C ARG A 350 11.96 -14.51 -10.21
N HIS A 351 11.77 -13.33 -10.82
CA HIS A 351 12.84 -12.42 -11.26
C HIS A 351 12.94 -11.19 -10.36
N ARG A 352 12.60 -11.31 -9.06
CA ARG A 352 12.57 -10.21 -8.09
C ARG A 352 13.79 -9.28 -8.17
N ASP A 353 14.99 -9.83 -8.16
CA ASP A 353 16.22 -9.03 -8.07
C ASP A 353 16.53 -8.31 -9.40
N ASP A 354 16.18 -8.92 -10.53
CA ASP A 354 16.24 -8.27 -11.85
C ASP A 354 15.24 -7.10 -11.90
N LEU A 355 14.01 -7.27 -11.38
CA LEU A 355 13.00 -6.21 -11.33
C LEU A 355 13.44 -5.04 -10.43
N VAL A 356 14.02 -5.31 -9.26
CA VAL A 356 14.60 -4.27 -8.40
C VAL A 356 15.68 -3.49 -9.17
N SER A 357 16.58 -4.20 -9.84
CA SER A 357 17.66 -3.58 -10.62
C SER A 357 17.12 -2.66 -11.73
N ILE A 358 16.09 -3.09 -12.45
CA ILE A 358 15.44 -2.32 -13.52
C ILE A 358 14.73 -1.07 -12.97
N VAL A 359 13.94 -1.22 -11.90
CA VAL A 359 13.23 -0.10 -11.24
C VAL A 359 14.24 0.94 -10.74
N SER A 360 15.27 0.48 -10.04
CA SER A 360 16.27 1.36 -9.46
C SER A 360 17.11 2.06 -10.53
N ALA A 361 17.43 1.39 -11.65
CA ALA A 361 18.08 2.04 -12.79
C ALA A 361 17.24 3.21 -13.33
N GLY A 362 15.91 3.03 -13.42
CA GLY A 362 14.98 4.09 -13.79
C GLY A 362 15.00 5.26 -12.80
N MET A 363 14.85 4.96 -11.51
CA MET A 363 14.86 5.98 -10.46
C MET A 363 16.18 6.76 -10.41
N VAL A 364 17.33 6.08 -10.47
CA VAL A 364 18.65 6.72 -10.49
C VAL A 364 18.79 7.62 -11.72
N TRP A 365 18.35 7.15 -12.89
CA TRP A 365 18.40 7.95 -14.11
C TRP A 365 17.53 9.21 -13.99
N GLY A 366 16.29 9.07 -13.52
CA GLY A 366 15.37 10.19 -13.32
C GLY A 366 15.92 11.24 -12.35
N ALA A 367 16.45 10.79 -11.21
CA ALA A 367 17.06 11.65 -10.19
C ALA A 367 18.29 12.43 -10.70
N GLY A 368 19.07 11.82 -11.61
CA GLY A 368 20.30 12.42 -12.14
C GLY A 368 20.12 13.31 -13.37
N ASN A 369 19.05 13.12 -14.14
CA ASN A 369 18.92 13.73 -15.47
C ASN A 369 17.74 14.69 -15.61
N LEU A 370 16.75 14.66 -14.71
CA LEU A 370 15.51 15.42 -14.87
C LEU A 370 15.37 16.51 -13.81
N ARG A 371 14.60 17.55 -14.15
CA ARG A 371 14.27 18.66 -13.25
C ARG A 371 12.76 18.82 -13.18
N VAL A 372 12.19 18.45 -12.03
CA VAL A 372 10.77 18.66 -11.76
C VAL A 372 10.51 20.17 -11.60
N PRO A 373 9.54 20.75 -12.32
CA PRO A 373 9.23 22.16 -12.22
C PRO A 373 8.64 22.49 -10.85
N ALA A 374 8.97 23.67 -10.33
CA ALA A 374 8.26 24.22 -9.19
C ALA A 374 6.83 24.58 -9.62
N LEU A 375 5.83 24.05 -8.91
CA LEU A 375 4.44 24.40 -9.14
C LEU A 375 4.05 25.62 -8.26
N PRO A 376 3.24 26.56 -8.79
CA PRO A 376 2.78 27.73 -8.03
C PRO A 376 1.91 27.29 -6.84
N PRO A 377 1.99 27.93 -5.65
CA PRO A 377 1.24 27.49 -4.47
C PRO A 377 -0.23 27.22 -4.77
N ALA A 378 -0.78 26.18 -4.11
CA ALA A 378 -2.18 25.77 -4.26
C ALA A 378 -3.16 26.82 -3.70
#